data_AF-A0A497BUJ8-F1
#
_entry.id   AF-A0A497BUJ8-F1
#
_cell.length_a   1.000
_cell.length_b   1.000
_cell.length_c   1.000
_cell.angle_alpha   90.00
_cell.angle_beta   90.00
_cell.angle_gamma   90.00
#
_symmetry.space_group_name_H-M   'P 1'
#
loop_
_entity.id
_entity.type
_entity.pdbx_description
1 polymer ?
#
loop_
_entity_poly.entity_id
_entity_poly.type
_entity_poly.pdbx_seq_one_letter_code
_entity_poly.pdbx_strand_id
1 'polypeptide(L)'
;MNIDLQQLEFISPLLRRMVTDLERHYGVEFTVTSLYRMDNESSVHGQLPLRGVDLRCLDNRMGAIIESYVNITWSYDHTRPEKTCAMYHDVGQGAHLHLQVHANTKAN
;
A
#
# COMPACT_ATOMS: atom_id res chain seq x y z
N MET A 1 -0.95 -15.95 -2.67
CA MET A 1 0.20 -16.18 -3.58
C MET A 1 1.29 -15.24 -3.13
N ASN A 2 2.48 -15.76 -2.85
CA ASN A 2 3.63 -14.91 -2.51
C ASN A 2 4.15 -14.32 -3.81
N ILE A 3 4.10 -13.00 -3.92
CA ILE A 3 4.53 -12.25 -5.09
C ILE A 3 5.76 -11.48 -4.67
N ASP A 4 6.89 -11.72 -5.34
CA ASP A 4 8.07 -10.88 -5.18
C ASP A 4 7.83 -9.52 -5.83
N LEU A 5 7.35 -8.56 -5.01
CA LEU A 5 7.08 -7.19 -5.43
C LEU A 5 8.35 -6.45 -5.91
N GLN A 6 9.54 -6.95 -5.58
CA GLN A 6 10.79 -6.35 -6.04
C GLN A 6 11.04 -6.55 -7.53
N GLN A 7 10.47 -7.62 -8.11
CA GLN A 7 10.62 -7.97 -9.52
C GLN A 7 9.52 -7.40 -10.43
N LEU A 8 8.46 -6.80 -9.86
CA LEU A 8 7.36 -6.27 -10.64
C LEU A 8 7.65 -4.84 -11.13
N GLU A 9 8.25 -4.72 -12.31
CA GLU A 9 8.64 -3.44 -12.95
C GLU A 9 7.48 -2.47 -13.18
N PHE A 10 6.26 -2.97 -13.28
CA PHE A 10 5.06 -2.15 -13.48
C PHE A 10 4.54 -1.51 -12.17
N ILE A 11 5.18 -1.75 -11.03
CA ILE A 11 4.85 -1.10 -9.74
C ILE A 11 5.73 0.11 -9.53
N SER A 12 5.15 1.20 -9.00
CA SER A 12 5.90 2.40 -8.62
C SER A 12 7.09 2.02 -7.72
N PRO A 13 8.32 2.47 -8.01
CA PRO A 13 9.48 2.21 -7.16
C PRO A 13 9.26 2.67 -5.72
N LEU A 14 8.46 3.72 -5.53
CA LEU A 14 8.11 4.25 -4.22
C LEU A 14 7.17 3.33 -3.46
N LEU A 15 6.18 2.74 -4.14
CA LEU A 15 5.30 1.76 -3.53
C LEU A 15 6.08 0.51 -3.15
N ARG A 16 6.95 0.02 -4.04
CA ARG A 16 7.84 -1.12 -3.77
C ARG A 16 8.70 -0.86 -2.53
N ARG A 17 9.29 0.33 -2.44
CA ARG A 17 10.09 0.73 -1.27
C ARG A 17 9.25 0.73 0.01
N MET A 18 8.04 1.30 -0.02
CA MET A 18 7.15 1.36 1.14
C MET A 18 6.78 -0.04 1.65
N VAL A 19 6.41 -0.98 0.76
CA VAL A 19 6.12 -2.36 1.15
C VAL A 19 7.38 -3.03 1.72
N THR A 20 8.53 -2.89 1.05
CA THR A 20 9.80 -3.50 1.49
C THR A 20 10.21 -3.00 2.88
N ASP A 21 10.06 -1.70 3.13
CA ASP A 21 10.36 -1.09 4.43
C ASP A 21 9.42 -1.61 5.51
N LEU A 22 8.13 -1.81 5.17
CA LEU A 22 7.14 -2.37 6.08
C LEU A 22 7.45 -3.83 6.44
N GLU A 23 7.70 -4.69 5.45
CA GLU A 23 8.05 -6.11 5.63
C GLU A 23 9.32 -6.26 6.48
N ARG A 24 10.34 -5.45 6.21
CA ARG A 24 11.57 -5.42 7.00
C ARG A 24 11.32 -4.98 8.44
N HIS A 25 10.51 -3.94 8.66
CA HIS A 25 10.26 -3.41 9.99
C HIS A 25 9.55 -4.42 10.90
N TYR A 26 8.55 -5.13 10.37
CA TYR A 26 7.77 -6.10 11.14
C TYR A 26 8.31 -7.53 11.07
N GLY A 27 9.29 -7.81 10.21
CA GLY A 27 9.82 -9.16 10.01
C GLY A 27 8.77 -10.12 9.42
N VAL A 28 7.95 -9.62 8.50
CA VAL A 28 6.83 -10.36 7.88
C VAL A 28 6.92 -10.30 6.37
N GLU A 29 6.24 -11.23 5.70
CA GLU A 29 5.96 -11.19 4.27
C GLU A 29 4.44 -11.12 4.09
N PHE A 30 3.94 -10.12 3.35
CA PHE A 30 2.51 -9.97 3.17
C PHE A 30 1.99 -10.78 1.98
N THR A 31 0.82 -11.39 2.16
CA THR A 31 0.07 -11.92 1.01
C THR A 31 -0.62 -10.78 0.29
N VAL A 32 -0.21 -10.53 -0.96
CA VAL A 32 -0.89 -9.59 -1.86
C VAL A 32 -2.26 -10.13 -2.26
N THR A 33 -3.29 -9.30 -2.07
CA THR A 33 -4.69 -9.62 -2.43
C THR A 33 -5.18 -8.87 -3.67
N SER A 34 -4.60 -7.71 -3.98
CA SER A 34 -4.92 -6.95 -5.19
C SER A 34 -3.74 -6.07 -5.62
N LEU A 35 -3.56 -5.93 -6.93
CA LEU A 35 -2.56 -5.05 -7.56
C LEU A 35 -3.18 -4.23 -8.70
N TYR A 36 -3.31 -4.82 -9.88
CA TYR A 36 -3.81 -4.13 -11.08
C TYR A 36 -5.31 -4.35 -11.29
N ARG A 37 -6.04 -3.26 -11.55
CA ARG A 37 -7.48 -3.25 -11.85
C ARG A 37 -7.73 -2.45 -13.13
N MET A 38 -7.92 -3.15 -14.25
CA MET A 38 -8.06 -2.55 -15.59
C MET A 38 -9.32 -1.71 -15.78
N ASP A 39 -10.36 -1.99 -15.01
CA ASP A 39 -11.68 -1.39 -15.13
C ASP A 39 -11.80 -0.01 -14.47
N ASN A 40 -10.72 0.51 -13.87
CA ASN A 40 -10.74 1.79 -13.17
C ASN A 40 -9.41 2.54 -13.28
N GLU A 41 -9.12 3.10 -14.45
CA GLU A 41 -7.90 3.87 -14.75
C GLU A 41 -7.69 5.09 -13.84
N SER A 42 -8.76 5.62 -13.24
CA SER A 42 -8.66 6.75 -12.31
C SER A 42 -8.12 6.33 -10.93
N SER A 43 -8.22 5.05 -10.59
CA SER A 43 -7.77 4.48 -9.33
C SER A 43 -6.25 4.28 -9.29
N VAL A 44 -5.68 4.28 -8.08
CA VAL A 44 -4.27 3.93 -7.82
C VAL A 44 -3.92 2.51 -8.26
N HIS A 45 -4.93 1.64 -8.40
CA HIS A 45 -4.81 0.29 -8.95
C HIS A 45 -4.93 0.21 -10.48
N GLY A 46 -5.39 1.25 -11.16
CA GLY A 46 -5.61 1.24 -12.63
C GLY A 46 -4.56 2.00 -13.43
N GLN A 47 -3.51 2.49 -12.76
CA GLN A 47 -2.49 3.34 -13.37
C GLN A 47 -1.18 2.59 -13.56
N LEU A 48 -0.40 3.01 -14.56
CA LEU A 48 0.97 2.54 -14.78
C LEU A 48 1.96 3.72 -14.63
N PRO A 49 2.99 3.61 -13.77
CA PRO A 49 3.22 2.50 -12.84
C PRO A 49 2.15 2.41 -11.75
N LEU A 50 1.89 1.20 -11.22
CA LEU A 50 0.90 0.97 -10.17
C LEU A 50 1.24 1.74 -8.92
N ARG A 51 0.22 2.37 -8.34
CA ARG A 51 0.35 3.23 -7.18
C ARG A 51 -0.43 2.72 -5.97
N GLY A 52 -1.11 1.58 -6.08
CA GLY A 52 -1.82 0.93 -4.99
C GLY A 52 -1.55 -0.58 -4.92
N VAL A 53 -1.57 -1.12 -3.70
CA VAL A 53 -1.53 -2.56 -3.42
C VAL A 53 -2.40 -2.86 -2.21
N ASP A 54 -3.13 -3.96 -2.27
CA ASP A 54 -3.87 -4.48 -1.12
C ASP A 54 -3.14 -5.69 -0.56
N LEU A 55 -2.91 -5.67 0.75
CA LEU A 55 -2.20 -6.70 1.51
C LEU A 55 -3.15 -7.35 2.51
N ARG A 56 -3.17 -8.68 2.55
CA ARG A 56 -4.00 -9.41 3.53
C ARG A 56 -3.56 -9.06 4.96
N CYS A 57 -4.50 -8.66 5.79
CA CYS A 57 -4.28 -8.43 7.21
C CYS A 57 -5.57 -8.76 7.99
N LEU A 58 -5.62 -9.92 8.64
CA LEU A 58 -6.81 -10.42 9.36
C LEU A 58 -6.87 -9.97 10.82
N ASP A 59 -5.74 -9.52 11.38
CA ASP A 59 -5.67 -9.03 12.75
C ASP A 59 -5.90 -7.51 12.76
N ASN A 60 -7.05 -7.10 13.30
CA ASN A 60 -7.45 -5.69 13.39
C ASN A 60 -6.45 -4.82 14.15
N ARG A 61 -5.84 -5.36 15.22
CA ARG A 61 -4.89 -4.61 16.03
C ARG A 61 -3.60 -4.40 15.24
N MET A 62 -3.10 -5.44 14.58
CA MET A 62 -1.92 -5.32 13.72
C MET A 62 -2.19 -4.39 12.53
N GLY A 63 -3.37 -4.48 11.91
CA GLY A 63 -3.78 -3.59 10.82
C GLY A 63 -3.72 -2.11 11.21
N ALA A 64 -4.30 -1.75 12.35
CA ALA A 64 -4.28 -0.38 12.86
C ALA A 64 -2.87 0.11 13.24
N ILE A 65 -2.04 -0.77 13.80
CA ILE A 65 -0.63 -0.47 14.13
C ILE A 65 0.15 -0.16 12.84
N ILE A 66 0.01 -1.01 11.83
CA ILE A 66 0.70 -0.85 10.55
C ILE A 66 0.22 0.41 9.82
N GLU A 67 -1.09 0.64 9.75
CA GLU A 67 -1.67 1.83 9.15
C GLU A 67 -1.08 3.10 9.78
N SER A 68 -1.05 3.15 11.11
CA SER A 68 -0.49 4.27 11.87
C SER A 68 1.00 4.46 11.58
N TYR A 69 1.78 3.37 11.58
CA TYR A 69 3.21 3.39 11.28
C TYR A 69 3.49 3.95 9.89
N VAL A 70 2.78 3.46 8.86
CA VAL A 70 2.99 3.92 7.49
C VAL A 70 2.65 5.40 7.35
N ASN A 71 1.52 5.84 7.92
CA ASN A 71 1.08 7.23 7.81
C ASN A 71 1.91 8.21 8.66
N ILE A 72 2.63 7.74 9.69
CA ILE A 72 3.64 8.54 10.40
C ILE A 72 4.95 8.61 9.61
N THR A 73 5.33 7.51 8.95
CA THR A 73 6.61 7.39 8.23
C THR A 73 6.56 8.04 6.84
N TRP A 74 5.39 8.09 6.22
CA TRP A 74 5.20 8.55 4.85
C TRP A 74 4.07 9.56 4.75
N SER A 75 4.30 10.65 4.00
CA SER A 75 3.30 11.63 3.63
C SER A 75 2.86 11.42 2.18
N TYR A 76 1.56 11.26 1.92
CA TYR A 76 1.02 10.94 0.59
C TYR A 76 1.27 12.06 -0.44
N ASP A 77 0.67 13.24 -0.26
CA ASP A 77 0.94 14.43 -1.06
C ASP A 77 0.65 15.65 -0.18
N HIS A 78 1.64 16.50 0.03
CA HIS A 78 1.51 17.70 0.87
C HIS A 78 0.42 18.67 0.38
N THR A 79 0.03 18.60 -0.90
CA THR A 79 -1.07 19.39 -1.47
C THR A 79 -2.44 18.76 -1.25
N ARG A 80 -2.51 17.53 -0.73
CA ARG A 80 -3.72 16.74 -0.47
C ARG A 80 -3.67 16.15 0.95
N PRO A 81 -3.72 17.00 2.00
CA PRO A 81 -3.52 16.57 3.40
C PRO A 81 -4.59 15.58 3.90
N GLU A 82 -5.73 15.49 3.22
CA GLU A 82 -6.79 14.54 3.53
C GLU A 82 -6.50 13.11 3.05
N LYS A 83 -5.44 12.92 2.26
CA LYS A 83 -5.04 11.61 1.72
C LYS A 83 -3.92 11.00 2.55
N THR A 84 -4.03 9.70 2.80
CA THR A 84 -3.06 8.91 3.57
C THR A 84 -2.37 7.87 2.69
N CYS A 85 -1.21 7.39 3.11
CA CYS A 85 -0.48 6.33 2.41
C CYS A 85 -1.01 4.93 2.74
N ALA A 86 -1.61 4.75 3.91
CA ALA A 86 -2.19 3.49 4.33
C ALA A 86 -3.62 3.68 4.84
N MET A 87 -4.45 2.67 4.58
CA MET A 87 -5.80 2.52 5.12
C MET A 87 -6.01 1.06 5.50
N TYR A 88 -6.39 0.79 6.75
CA TYR A 88 -6.85 -0.54 7.15
C TYR A 88 -8.38 -0.57 7.13
N HIS A 89 -8.96 -1.41 6.29
CA HIS A 89 -10.42 -1.46 6.15
C HIS A 89 -10.94 -2.81 5.63
N ASP A 90 -12.24 -3.03 5.81
CA ASP A 90 -12.99 -4.11 5.20
C ASP A 90 -14.12 -3.52 4.36
N VAL A 91 -14.08 -3.78 3.05
CA VAL A 91 -15.09 -3.33 2.07
C VAL A 91 -16.13 -4.41 1.77
N GLY A 92 -16.25 -5.42 2.64
CA GLY A 92 -17.14 -6.58 2.46
C GLY A 92 -16.49 -7.78 1.77
N GLN A 93 -15.15 -7.74 1.60
CA GLN A 93 -14.35 -8.81 0.97
C GLN A 93 -13.24 -9.33 1.91
N GLY A 94 -13.34 -8.99 3.19
CA GLY A 94 -12.38 -9.30 4.22
C GLY A 94 -11.38 -8.17 4.41
N ALA A 95 -11.00 -7.99 5.67
CA ALA A 95 -10.06 -6.95 6.07
C ALA A 95 -8.71 -7.09 5.34
N HIS A 96 -8.17 -5.93 4.95
CA HIS A 96 -6.88 -5.79 4.30
C HIS A 96 -6.29 -4.42 4.60
N LEU A 97 -4.98 -4.32 4.41
CA LEU A 97 -4.24 -3.09 4.43
C LEU A 97 -4.09 -2.61 2.98
N HIS A 98 -4.69 -1.48 2.67
CA HIS A 98 -4.49 -0.79 1.41
C HIS A 98 -3.32 0.18 1.54
N LEU A 99 -2.30 0.02 0.70
CA LEU A 99 -1.17 0.94 0.60
C LEU A 99 -1.22 1.69 -0.73
N GLN A 100 -0.98 2.99 -0.69
CA GLN A 100 -0.97 3.84 -1.86
C GLN A 100 0.10 4.92 -1.83
N VAL A 101 0.54 5.32 -3.03
CA VAL A 101 1.53 6.38 -3.23
C VAL A 101 1.08 7.41 -4.27
N HIS A 102 1.69 8.57 -4.21
CA HIS A 102 1.65 9.62 -5.21
C HIS A 102 3.07 9.92 -5.71
N ALA A 103 3.19 10.65 -6.83
CA ALA A 103 4.51 11.12 -7.29
C ALA A 103 5.19 12.06 -6.27
N ASN A 104 4.38 12.72 -5.43
CA ASN A 104 4.83 13.62 -4.37
C ASN A 104 4.95 12.94 -3.00
N THR A 105 4.78 11.61 -2.93
CA THR A 105 4.92 10.90 -1.66
C THR A 105 6.37 10.96 -1.19
N LYS A 106 6.56 11.23 0.09
CA LYS A 106 7.89 11.36 0.70
C LYS A 106 7.92 10.67 2.07
N ALA A 107 9.07 10.12 2.41
CA ALA A 107 9.36 9.72 3.78
C ALA A 107 9.49 10.98 4.65
N ASN A 108 8.98 10.92 5.87
CA ASN A 108 9.08 11.99 6.87
C ASN A 108 10.41 11.93 7.62
#